data_AF-A0A257TA65-F1
#
_entry.id   AF-A0A257TA65-F1
#
_cell.length_a   1.000
_cell.length_b   1.000
_cell.length_c   1.000
_cell.angle_alpha   90.00
_cell.angle_beta   90.00
_cell.angle_gamma   90.00
#
_symmetry.space_group_name_H-M   'P 1'
#
loop_
_entity.id
_entity.type
_entity.pdbx_description
1 polymer ?
#
loop_
_entity_poly.entity_id
_entity_poly.type
_entity_poly.pdbx_seq_one_letter_code
_entity_poly.pdbx_strand_id
1 'polypeptide(L)'
;MVSKAERLQKQYAESLEKAKSAKAELDKLRKEQDRKAKSVARKARNNALFKVGGLVELAGLLDSDKGALLGGLMAVAKTLEHGPESPRFQEWKQTGDARLAEREKTRNPASVNTKTAADQNAGS
;
A
#
# COMPACT_ATOMS: atom_id res chain seq x y z
N MET A 1 -38.29 10.14 54.99
CA MET A 1 -38.43 10.64 53.60
C MET A 1 -37.10 11.21 53.17
N VAL A 2 -36.53 10.78 52.03
CA VAL A 2 -35.21 11.25 51.56
C VAL A 2 -35.32 12.71 51.11
N SER A 3 -34.44 13.57 51.61
CA SER A 3 -34.46 15.01 51.34
C SER A 3 -34.25 15.29 49.85
N LYS A 4 -34.82 16.40 49.35
CA LYS A 4 -34.65 16.84 47.95
C LYS A 4 -33.17 17.00 47.59
N ALA A 5 -32.35 17.45 48.55
CA ALA A 5 -30.90 17.63 48.38
C ALA A 5 -30.16 16.30 48.16
N GLU A 6 -30.48 15.26 48.93
CA GLU A 6 -29.86 13.94 48.83
C GLU A 6 -30.19 13.26 47.48
N ARG A 7 -31.43 13.44 47.00
CA ARG A 7 -31.83 12.97 45.66
C ARG A 7 -31.05 13.68 44.55
N LEU A 8 -30.86 14.99 44.66
CA LEU A 8 -30.10 15.77 43.67
C LEU A 8 -28.61 15.35 43.64
N GLN A 9 -28.01 15.16 44.82
CA GLN A 9 -26.63 14.68 44.94
C GLN A 9 -26.45 13.28 44.35
N LYS A 10 -27.41 12.37 44.60
CA LYS A 10 -27.39 11.02 44.02
C LYS A 10 -27.50 11.06 42.49
N GLN A 11 -28.40 11.88 41.95
CA GLN A 11 -28.53 12.07 40.50
C GLN A 11 -27.28 12.67 39.85
N TYR A 12 -26.63 13.62 40.53
CA TYR A 12 -25.37 14.20 40.06
C TYR A 12 -24.22 13.18 40.08
N ALA A 13 -24.11 12.37 41.15
CA ALA A 13 -23.12 11.30 41.22
C ALA A 13 -23.36 10.25 40.13
N GLU A 14 -24.61 9.83 39.90
CA GLU A 14 -24.96 8.87 38.85
C GLU A 14 -24.67 9.43 37.44
N SER A 15 -24.94 10.71 37.18
CA SER A 15 -24.65 11.32 35.88
C SER A 15 -23.15 11.49 35.66
N LEU A 16 -22.39 11.79 36.71
CA LEU A 16 -20.94 11.92 36.66
C LEU A 16 -20.26 10.56 36.43
N GLU A 17 -20.74 9.49 37.05
CA GLU A 17 -20.26 8.12 36.76
C GLU A 17 -20.59 7.67 35.35
N LYS A 18 -21.81 7.96 34.85
CA LYS A 18 -22.17 7.71 33.43
C LYS A 18 -21.31 8.52 32.46
N ALA A 19 -20.97 9.76 32.79
CA ALA A 19 -20.08 10.58 31.96
C ALA A 19 -18.64 10.03 31.95
N LYS A 20 -18.14 9.56 33.10
CA LYS A 20 -16.83 8.89 33.19
C LYS A 20 -16.80 7.60 32.38
N SER A 21 -17.83 6.76 32.48
CA SER A 21 -17.90 5.51 31.73
C SER A 21 -17.98 5.78 30.22
N ALA A 22 -18.81 6.72 29.78
CA ALA A 22 -18.92 7.12 28.38
C ALA A 22 -17.59 7.68 27.83
N LYS A 23 -16.88 8.49 28.62
CA LYS A 23 -15.55 8.99 28.23
C LYS A 23 -14.53 7.86 28.11
N ALA A 24 -14.53 6.93 29.06
CA ALA A 24 -13.64 5.77 29.02
C ALA A 24 -13.92 4.86 27.80
N GLU A 25 -15.18 4.69 27.42
CA GLU A 25 -15.57 3.96 26.20
C GLU A 25 -15.12 4.69 24.93
N LEU A 26 -15.32 6.01 24.86
CA LEU A 26 -14.82 6.82 23.74
C LEU A 26 -13.29 6.73 23.61
N ASP A 27 -12.56 6.80 24.72
CA ASP A 27 -11.10 6.68 24.70
C ASP A 27 -10.64 5.28 24.27
N LYS A 28 -11.37 4.21 24.64
CA LYS A 28 -11.11 2.86 24.12
C LYS A 28 -11.34 2.79 22.62
N LEU A 29 -12.47 3.29 22.13
CA LEU A 29 -12.80 3.31 20.70
C LEU A 29 -11.76 4.10 19.89
N ARG A 30 -11.33 5.27 20.39
CA ARG A 30 -10.26 6.06 19.76
C ARG A 30 -8.95 5.28 19.67
N LYS A 31 -8.51 4.64 20.76
CA LYS A 31 -7.28 3.82 20.75
C LYS A 31 -7.36 2.67 19.76
N GLU A 32 -8.53 2.02 19.65
CA GLU A 32 -8.75 0.96 18.66
C GLU A 32 -8.71 1.49 17.22
N GLN A 33 -9.33 2.64 16.96
CA GLN A 33 -9.28 3.31 15.67
C GLN A 33 -7.85 3.69 15.29
N ASP A 34 -7.10 4.30 16.21
CA ASP A 34 -5.70 4.67 16.00
C ASP A 34 -4.83 3.44 15.70
N ARG A 35 -5.05 2.33 16.42
CA ARG A 35 -4.35 1.07 16.17
C ARG A 35 -4.66 0.53 14.78
N LYS A 36 -5.93 0.57 14.36
CA LYS A 36 -6.35 0.16 13.01
C LYS A 36 -5.72 1.06 11.94
N ALA A 37 -5.77 2.37 12.11
CA ALA A 37 -5.17 3.35 11.20
C ALA A 37 -3.66 3.13 11.03
N LYS A 38 -2.94 2.96 12.14
CA LYS A 38 -1.49 2.64 12.11
C LYS A 38 -1.19 1.33 11.38
N SER A 39 -2.00 0.30 11.59
CA SER A 39 -1.85 -0.98 10.90
C SER A 39 -2.07 -0.85 9.39
N VAL A 40 -3.11 -0.12 8.98
CA VAL A 40 -3.39 0.15 7.56
C VAL A 40 -2.26 0.95 6.92
N ALA A 41 -1.78 2.02 7.58
CA ALA A 41 -0.66 2.82 7.09
C ALA A 41 0.62 1.98 6.91
N ARG A 42 0.93 1.09 7.86
CA ARG A 42 2.06 0.17 7.75
C ARG A 42 1.91 -0.78 6.57
N LYS A 43 0.72 -1.37 6.38
CA LYS A 43 0.44 -2.27 5.26
C LYS A 43 0.56 -1.54 3.92
N ALA A 44 0.03 -0.32 3.82
CA ALA A 44 0.13 0.50 2.61
C ALA A 44 1.59 0.82 2.27
N ARG A 45 2.39 1.25 3.26
CA ARG A 45 3.82 1.50 3.10
C ARG A 45 4.56 0.24 2.64
N ASN A 46 4.35 -0.89 3.32
CA ASN A 46 5.02 -2.14 2.96
C ASN A 46 4.64 -2.61 1.56
N ASN A 47 3.36 -2.50 1.18
CA ASN A 47 2.90 -2.84 -0.17
C ASN A 47 3.57 -1.95 -1.23
N ALA A 48 3.72 -0.66 -0.97
CA ALA A 48 4.45 0.25 -1.87
C ALA A 48 5.93 -0.17 -2.01
N LEU A 49 6.59 -0.49 -0.90
CA LEU A 49 7.97 -0.98 -0.91
C LEU A 49 8.11 -2.31 -1.66
N PHE A 50 7.18 -3.25 -1.49
CA PHE A 50 7.17 -4.51 -2.22
C PHE A 50 6.99 -4.32 -3.72
N LYS A 51 6.12 -3.39 -4.14
CA LYS A 51 5.97 -3.07 -5.56
C LYS A 51 7.27 -2.55 -6.17
N VAL A 52 7.93 -1.61 -5.48
CA VAL A 52 9.24 -1.08 -5.93
C VAL A 52 10.31 -2.18 -5.92
N GLY A 53 10.38 -2.99 -4.88
CA GLY A 53 11.29 -4.14 -4.82
C GLY A 53 11.07 -5.14 -5.95
N GLY A 54 9.82 -5.40 -6.31
CA GLY A 54 9.49 -6.25 -7.47
C GLY A 54 9.93 -5.65 -8.81
N LEU A 55 10.03 -4.31 -8.93
CA LEU A 55 10.62 -3.67 -10.12
C LEU A 55 12.14 -3.84 -10.15
N VAL A 56 12.81 -3.73 -8.99
CA VAL A 56 14.25 -3.98 -8.85
C VAL A 56 14.59 -5.43 -9.21
N GLU A 57 13.78 -6.38 -8.75
CA GLU A 57 13.90 -7.79 -9.13
C GLU A 57 13.73 -7.98 -10.64
N LEU A 58 12.71 -7.37 -11.24
CA LEU A 58 12.48 -7.44 -12.70
C LEU A 58 13.61 -6.84 -13.52
N ALA A 59 14.28 -5.81 -13.00
CA ALA A 59 15.44 -5.20 -13.63
C ALA A 59 16.73 -6.04 -13.47
N GLY A 60 16.69 -7.16 -12.74
CA GLY A 60 17.86 -7.99 -12.46
C GLY A 60 18.82 -7.36 -11.46
N LEU A 61 18.33 -6.44 -10.63
CA LEU A 61 19.16 -5.64 -9.71
C LEU A 61 19.08 -6.11 -8.25
N LEU A 62 18.48 -7.26 -7.97
CA LEU A 62 18.27 -7.75 -6.61
C LEU A 62 19.59 -8.04 -5.87
N ASP A 63 20.57 -8.56 -6.59
CA ASP A 63 21.90 -8.92 -6.08
C ASP A 63 22.94 -7.80 -6.27
N SER A 64 22.51 -6.62 -6.74
CA SER A 64 23.40 -5.47 -6.92
C SER A 64 23.87 -4.91 -5.58
N ASP A 65 25.09 -4.35 -5.56
CA ASP A 65 25.57 -3.61 -4.39
C ASP A 65 24.60 -2.47 -4.03
N LYS A 66 24.36 -2.29 -2.73
CA LYS A 66 23.38 -1.32 -2.22
C LYS A 66 23.77 0.11 -2.56
N GLY A 67 25.07 0.42 -2.53
CA GLY A 67 25.59 1.74 -2.89
C GLY A 67 25.44 2.01 -4.39
N ALA A 68 25.79 1.02 -5.22
CA ALA A 68 25.61 1.11 -6.67
C ALA A 68 24.14 1.27 -7.07
N LEU A 69 23.24 0.48 -6.48
CA LEU A 69 21.80 0.55 -6.72
C LEU A 69 21.24 1.94 -6.32
N LEU A 70 21.59 2.42 -5.13
CA LEU A 70 21.14 3.75 -4.66
C LEU A 70 21.69 4.86 -5.57
N GLY A 71 22.96 4.79 -5.96
CA GLY A 71 23.57 5.75 -6.88
C GLY A 71 22.86 5.79 -8.24
N GLY A 72 22.52 4.63 -8.80
CA GLY A 72 21.73 4.52 -10.02
C GLY A 72 20.33 5.14 -9.89
N LEU A 73 19.63 4.84 -8.80
CA LEU A 73 18.30 5.42 -8.53
C LEU A 73 18.34 6.95 -8.36
N MET A 74 19.39 7.48 -7.74
CA MET A 74 19.61 8.94 -7.64
C MET A 74 19.88 9.57 -9.00
N ALA A 75 20.66 8.91 -9.87
CA ALA A 75 20.89 9.38 -11.24
C ALA A 75 19.59 9.39 -12.07
N VAL A 76 18.75 8.36 -11.90
CA VAL A 76 17.40 8.30 -12.46
C VAL A 76 16.58 9.48 -11.93
N ALA A 77 16.50 9.69 -10.62
CA ALA A 77 15.72 10.78 -10.01
C ALA A 77 16.13 12.16 -10.57
N LYS A 78 17.44 12.43 -10.66
CA LYS A 78 17.98 13.67 -11.24
C LYS A 78 17.57 13.83 -12.71
N THR A 79 17.61 12.75 -13.47
CA THR A 79 17.20 12.75 -14.88
C THR A 79 15.72 13.09 -15.06
N LEU A 80 14.89 12.68 -14.10
CA LEU A 80 13.45 12.92 -14.11
C LEU A 80 13.04 14.30 -13.55
N GLU A 81 13.98 15.12 -13.06
CA GLU A 81 13.70 16.48 -12.58
C GLU A 81 13.07 17.37 -13.67
N HIS A 82 13.39 17.11 -14.94
CA HIS A 82 12.81 17.80 -16.09
C HIS A 82 11.32 17.47 -16.32
N GLY A 83 10.74 16.57 -15.53
CA GLY A 83 9.33 16.26 -15.54
C GLY A 83 8.93 15.27 -16.64
N PRO A 84 7.61 15.00 -16.75
CA PRO A 84 7.06 13.98 -17.64
C PRO A 84 7.20 14.33 -19.13
N GLU A 85 7.40 15.60 -19.48
CA GLU A 85 7.59 16.03 -20.88
C GLU A 85 9.03 15.79 -21.38
N SER A 86 9.93 15.36 -20.51
CA SER A 86 11.30 15.02 -20.90
C SER A 86 11.30 13.85 -21.89
N PRO A 87 11.99 13.95 -23.04
CA PRO A 87 12.12 12.85 -23.99
C PRO A 87 12.65 11.56 -23.33
N ARG A 88 13.58 11.70 -22.38
CA ARG A 88 14.15 10.57 -21.66
C ARG A 88 13.15 9.94 -20.69
N PHE A 89 12.27 10.73 -20.07
CA PHE A 89 11.18 10.17 -19.26
C PHE A 89 10.24 9.33 -20.12
N GLN A 90 9.86 9.83 -21.30
CA GLN A 90 8.97 9.13 -22.22
C GLN A 90 9.59 7.84 -22.76
N GLU A 91 10.87 7.88 -23.13
CA GLU A 91 11.63 6.69 -23.55
C GLU A 91 11.62 5.61 -22.46
N TRP A 92 12.01 5.96 -21.24
CA TRP A 92 12.07 5.01 -20.12
C TRP A 92 10.70 4.47 -19.74
N LYS A 93 9.67 5.33 -19.79
CA LYS A 93 8.28 4.92 -19.56
C LYS A 93 7.84 3.91 -20.60
N GLN A 94 8.08 4.16 -21.89
CA GLN A 94 7.69 3.26 -22.96
C GLN A 94 8.36 1.89 -22.82
N THR A 95 9.67 1.85 -22.53
CA THR A 95 10.39 0.59 -22.29
C THR A 95 9.85 -0.15 -21.06
N GLY A 96 9.62 0.56 -19.96
CA GLY A 96 9.08 -0.01 -18.73
C GLY A 96 7.67 -0.59 -18.90
N ASP A 97 6.76 0.18 -19.51
CA ASP A 97 5.37 -0.22 -19.75
C ASP A 97 5.30 -1.44 -20.67
N ALA A 98 6.13 -1.49 -21.72
CA ALA A 98 6.23 -2.66 -22.60
C ALA A 98 6.63 -3.93 -21.83
N ARG A 99 7.62 -3.84 -20.94
CA ARG A 99 8.08 -4.97 -20.12
C ARG A 99 7.04 -5.42 -19.10
N LEU A 100 6.32 -4.48 -18.49
CA LEU A 100 5.23 -4.79 -17.56
C LEU A 100 4.06 -5.47 -18.27
N ALA A 101 3.69 -5.00 -19.47
CA ALA A 101 2.63 -5.60 -20.28
C ALA A 101 3.00 -7.03 -20.74
N GLU A 102 4.26 -7.27 -21.10
CA GLU A 102 4.75 -8.62 -21.42
C GLU A 102 4.58 -9.57 -20.22
N ARG A 103 4.98 -9.14 -19.02
CA ARG A 103 4.81 -9.93 -17.81
C ARG A 103 3.34 -10.19 -17.48
N GLU A 104 2.47 -9.19 -17.63
CA GLU A 104 1.04 -9.36 -17.39
C GLU A 104 0.41 -10.39 -18.33
N LYS A 105 0.81 -10.40 -19.61
CA LYS A 105 0.41 -11.45 -20.56
C LYS A 105 0.85 -12.84 -20.10
N THR A 106 2.10 -12.99 -19.64
CA THR A 106 2.59 -14.30 -19.14
C THR A 106 1.89 -14.76 -17.85
N ARG A 107 1.38 -13.83 -17.04
CA ARG A 107 0.67 -14.12 -15.78
C ARG A 107 -0.80 -14.50 -16.00
N ASN A 108 -1.41 -14.13 -17.13
CA ASN A 108 -2.82 -14.43 -17.41
C ASN A 108 -2.97 -15.88 -17.92
N PRO A 109 -3.62 -16.79 -17.18
CA PRO A 109 -3.79 -18.19 -17.61
C PRO A 109 -4.60 -18.33 -18.90
N ALA A 110 -5.37 -17.31 -19.31
CA ALA A 110 -6.12 -17.31 -20.57
C ALA A 110 -5.24 -17.28 -21.83
N SER A 111 -3.99 -16.80 -21.77
CA SER A 111 -3.10 -16.75 -22.95
C SER A 111 -2.27 -18.03 -23.15
N VAL A 112 -2.30 -18.97 -22.22
CA VAL A 112 -1.60 -20.26 -22.34
C VAL A 112 -2.41 -21.24 -23.21
N ASN A 113 -3.73 -21.10 -23.27
CA ASN A 113 -4.58 -21.99 -24.06
C ASN A 113 -4.51 -21.76 -25.59
N THR A 114 -4.03 -20.62 -26.07
CA THR A 114 -3.96 -20.35 -27.53
C THR A 114 -2.65 -20.79 -28.17
N LYS A 115 -1.55 -20.91 -27.41
CA LYS A 115 -0.28 -21.44 -27.93
C LYS A 115 -0.32 -22.96 -28.11
N THR A 116 -1.00 -23.68 -27.20
CA THR A 116 -1.09 -25.15 -27.26
C THR A 116 -1.95 -25.65 -28.42
N ALA A 117 -2.95 -24.87 -28.87
CA ALA A 117 -3.79 -25.22 -30.00
C ALA A 117 -3.13 -25.00 -31.38
N ALA A 118 -2.15 -24.09 -31.47
CA ALA A 118 -1.44 -23.80 -32.72
C ALA A 118 -0.35 -24.84 -33.03
N ASP A 119 0.32 -25.37 -32.02
CA ASP A 119 1.35 -26.42 -32.19
C ASP A 119 0.76 -27.80 -32.53
N GLN A 120 -0.50 -28.06 -32.20
CA GLN A 120 -1.16 -29.34 -32.49
C GLN A 120 -1.77 -29.44 -33.90
N ASN A 121 -1.86 -28.34 -34.65
CA ASN A 121 -2.50 -28.31 -35.97
C ASN A 121 -1.50 -28.09 -37.14
N ALA A 122 -0.20 -28.08 -36.86
CA ALA A 122 0.87 -27.98 -37.86
C ALA A 122 1.63 -29.31 -38.08
N GLY A 123 1.17 -30.40 -37.46
CA GLY A 123 1.81 -31.72 -37.49
C GLY A 123 0.83 -32.86 -37.80
N SER A 124 -0.04 -32.69 -38.79
CA SER A 124 -0.82 -33.78 -39.39
C SER A 124 -0.88 -33.64 -40.90
#